data_AF-A0A842ZNN3-F1
#
_entry.id   AF-A0A842ZNN3-F1
#
_cell.length_a   1.000
_cell.length_b   1.000
_cell.length_c   1.000
_cell.angle_alpha   90.00
_cell.angle_beta   90.00
_cell.angle_gamma   90.00
#
_symmetry.space_group_name_H-M   'P 1'
#
loop_
_entity.id
_entity.type
_entity.pdbx_description
1 polymer ?
#
loop_
_entity_poly.entity_id
_entity_poly.type
_entity_poly.pdbx_seq_one_letter_code
_entity_poly.pdbx_strand_id
1 'polypeptide(L)'
;MNIKYLFNGQAVNVCEKVESGFLVQDVYDADDETMVDERIYLVDIVYDNAPTVKMDERIAELDKKIENLEQRRSELNRQIVEINKTEKTRIDKYKKYEQLKNLDAFIDGKITHLLMTDYRIEIIEWGSKESKCDYDHKDLKLCVLFGCSNGNLEWRINAYHDGSGSYKTFVPCCSYEEAVQKAQEYVDLCSKEEKKSSYMAGNLIEAAKKYPITIPKEMSEWYYKETGINLNKQLVEIQCSLDKKRSEIKQLTEIVF
;
A
#
# COMPACT_ATOMS: atom_id res chain seq x y z
N MET A 1 -19.57 70.92 27.09
CA MET A 1 -20.59 69.89 26.87
C MET A 1 -20.44 68.83 27.95
N ASN A 2 -21.55 68.35 28.51
CA ASN A 2 -21.55 67.26 29.48
C ASN A 2 -21.99 65.99 28.73
N ILE A 3 -21.05 65.37 28.01
CA ILE A 3 -21.35 64.21 27.16
C ILE A 3 -21.49 62.97 28.03
N LYS A 4 -22.60 62.27 27.85
CA LYS A 4 -22.91 60.97 28.45
C LYS A 4 -23.45 60.04 27.38
N TYR A 5 -23.75 58.80 27.76
CA TYR A 5 -24.21 57.77 26.83
C TYR A 5 -25.57 57.22 27.26
N LEU A 6 -26.42 56.93 26.27
CA LEU A 6 -27.64 56.18 26.48
C LEU A 6 -27.35 54.68 26.56
N PHE A 7 -28.35 53.88 26.94
CA PHE A 7 -28.21 52.43 27.06
C PHE A 7 -27.74 51.74 25.76
N ASN A 8 -28.12 52.29 24.61
CA ASN A 8 -27.73 51.81 23.29
C ASN A 8 -26.31 52.24 22.86
N GLY A 9 -25.58 52.98 23.71
CA GLY A 9 -24.25 53.50 23.41
C GLY A 9 -24.22 54.82 22.62
N GLN A 10 -25.37 55.43 22.33
CA GLN A 10 -25.44 56.74 21.66
C GLN A 10 -24.97 57.86 22.59
N ALA A 11 -24.11 58.75 22.07
CA ALA A 11 -23.61 59.92 22.81
C ALA A 11 -24.65 61.04 22.84
N VAL A 12 -24.85 61.63 24.02
CA VAL A 12 -25.80 62.71 24.26
C VAL A 12 -25.20 63.78 25.17
N ASN A 13 -25.52 65.04 24.92
CA ASN A 13 -25.15 66.15 25.79
C ASN A 13 -26.26 66.35 26.84
N VAL A 14 -25.91 66.27 28.11
CA VAL A 14 -26.86 66.45 29.22
C VAL A 14 -27.04 67.94 29.48
N CYS A 15 -28.25 68.45 29.22
CA CYS A 15 -28.61 69.84 29.45
C CYS A 15 -28.93 70.08 30.92
N GLU A 16 -29.79 69.26 31.51
CA GLU A 16 -30.28 69.44 32.88
C GLU A 16 -30.79 68.11 33.48
N LYS A 17 -30.77 68.01 34.82
CA LYS A 17 -31.39 66.91 35.57
C LYS A 17 -32.71 67.39 36.17
N VAL A 18 -33.79 66.67 35.88
CA VAL A 18 -35.14 66.94 36.39
C VAL A 18 -35.62 65.80 37.30
N GLU A 19 -36.73 65.97 38.01
CA GLU A 19 -37.26 64.94 38.93
C GLU A 19 -37.51 63.60 38.23
N SER A 20 -37.92 63.63 36.97
CA SER A 20 -38.24 62.45 36.16
C SER A 20 -37.09 61.90 35.32
N GLY A 21 -35.87 62.46 35.38
CA GLY A 21 -34.73 62.00 34.58
C GLY A 21 -33.76 63.10 34.14
N PHE A 22 -33.28 63.00 32.90
CA PHE A 22 -32.29 63.90 32.30
C PHE A 22 -32.81 64.45 30.98
N LEU A 23 -32.74 65.76 30.80
CA LEU A 23 -32.97 66.42 29.52
C LEU A 23 -31.67 66.37 28.72
N VAL A 24 -31.73 65.78 27.53
CA VAL A 24 -30.57 65.50 26.70
C VAL A 24 -30.78 65.95 25.26
N GLN A 25 -29.67 66.19 24.58
CA GLN A 25 -29.60 66.45 23.14
C GLN A 25 -28.67 65.43 22.50
N ASP A 26 -29.00 64.99 21.29
CA ASP A 26 -28.13 64.09 20.56
C ASP A 26 -26.83 64.78 20.16
N VAL A 27 -25.72 64.05 20.24
CA VAL A 27 -24.41 64.49 19.79
C VAL A 27 -24.03 63.70 18.56
N TYR A 28 -23.68 64.40 17.49
CA TYR A 28 -23.21 63.79 16.25
C TYR A 28 -21.90 64.46 15.83
N ASP A 29 -20.97 63.67 15.32
CA ASP A 29 -19.72 64.17 14.75
C ASP A 29 -19.93 64.48 13.26
N ALA A 30 -19.62 65.71 12.85
CA ALA A 30 -19.68 66.15 11.45
C ALA A 30 -18.40 66.94 11.11
N ASP A 31 -17.66 66.46 10.10
CA ASP A 31 -16.48 67.13 9.51
C ASP A 31 -15.52 67.76 10.54
N ASP A 32 -15.01 66.93 11.47
CA ASP A 32 -14.07 67.29 12.55
C ASP A 32 -14.63 68.19 13.67
N GLU A 33 -15.94 68.49 13.68
CA GLU A 33 -16.62 69.20 14.75
C GLU A 33 -17.73 68.36 15.40
N THR A 34 -17.80 68.40 16.73
CA THR A 34 -18.89 67.78 17.50
C THR A 34 -20.08 68.73 17.55
N MET A 35 -21.17 68.34 16.91
CA MET A 35 -22.42 69.10 16.84
C MET A 35 -23.46 68.51 17.79
N VAL A 36 -24.34 69.39 18.30
CA VAL A 36 -25.44 69.01 19.19
C VAL A 36 -26.76 69.32 18.48
N ASP A 37 -27.67 68.35 18.44
CA ASP A 37 -29.01 68.54 17.87
C ASP A 37 -29.81 69.57 18.71
N GLU A 38 -30.63 70.39 18.06
CA GLU A 38 -31.51 71.35 18.72
C GLU A 38 -32.63 70.66 19.51
N ARG A 39 -32.95 69.41 19.18
CA ARG A 39 -34.03 68.65 19.83
C ARG A 39 -33.62 68.18 21.22
N ILE A 40 -34.31 68.70 22.23
CA ILE A 40 -34.21 68.27 23.62
C ILE A 40 -35.30 67.23 23.91
N TYR A 41 -34.93 66.10 24.49
CA TYR A 41 -35.87 65.08 24.96
C TYR A 41 -35.46 64.51 26.31
N LEU A 42 -36.42 63.89 27.00
CA LEU A 42 -36.24 63.34 28.35
C LEU A 42 -35.82 61.86 28.28
N VAL A 43 -34.80 61.49 29.06
CA VAL A 43 -34.39 60.10 29.26
C VAL A 43 -34.24 59.78 30.74
N ASP A 44 -34.56 58.54 31.12
CA ASP A 44 -34.58 58.13 32.52
C ASP A 44 -33.17 58.00 33.13
N ILE A 45 -32.22 57.48 32.35
CA ILE A 45 -30.86 57.15 32.80
C ILE A 45 -29.85 57.52 31.71
N VAL A 46 -28.74 58.11 32.14
CA VAL A 46 -27.54 58.38 31.32
C VAL A 46 -26.32 57.77 32.00
N TYR A 47 -25.40 57.22 31.21
CA TYR A 47 -24.19 56.55 31.67
C TYR A 47 -22.96 57.41 31.39
N ASP A 48 -21.98 57.40 32.30
CA ASP A 48 -20.74 58.17 32.09
C ASP A 48 -19.86 57.59 30.97
N ASN A 49 -20.02 56.30 30.65
CA ASN A 49 -19.39 55.63 29.52
C ASN A 49 -20.43 54.79 28.76
N ALA A 50 -20.22 54.54 27.47
CA ALA A 50 -21.07 53.66 26.69
C ALA A 50 -21.18 52.28 27.38
N PRO A 51 -22.41 51.81 27.69
CA PRO A 51 -22.58 50.50 28.32
C PRO A 51 -21.97 49.40 27.46
N THR A 52 -21.05 48.63 28.04
CA THR A 52 -20.44 47.47 27.39
C THR A 52 -21.04 46.19 27.97
N VAL A 53 -21.36 45.22 27.11
CA VAL A 53 -21.84 43.91 27.56
C VAL A 53 -20.71 43.23 28.32
N LYS A 54 -20.92 42.98 29.62
CA LYS A 54 -19.98 42.18 30.42
C LYS A 54 -20.04 40.74 29.90
N MET A 55 -19.03 40.31 29.15
CA MET A 55 -18.92 38.90 28.74
C MET A 55 -18.90 38.03 30.01
N ASP A 56 -19.79 37.05 30.07
CA ASP A 56 -19.80 36.05 31.13
C ASP A 56 -18.46 35.31 31.12
N GLU A 57 -17.78 35.22 32.26
CA GLU A 57 -16.47 34.56 32.42
C GLU A 57 -16.50 33.12 31.87
N ARG A 58 -17.66 32.45 31.97
CA ARG A 58 -17.87 31.11 31.41
C ARG A 58 -17.79 31.07 29.90
N ILE A 59 -18.27 32.11 29.21
CA ILE A 59 -18.20 32.19 27.74
C ILE A 59 -16.75 32.36 27.31
N ALA A 60 -16.00 33.27 27.94
CA ALA A 60 -14.57 33.47 27.66
C ALA A 60 -13.74 32.20 27.91
N GLU A 61 -14.04 31.45 28.97
CA GLU A 61 -13.40 30.15 29.22
C GLU A 61 -13.72 29.09 28.16
N LEU A 62 -14.97 29.04 27.69
CA LEU A 62 -15.40 28.11 26.66
C LEU A 62 -14.76 28.45 25.32
N ASP A 63 -14.68 29.72 24.94
CA ASP A 63 -14.00 30.17 23.72
C ASP A 63 -12.52 29.77 23.73
N LYS A 64 -11.83 29.96 24.86
CA LYS A 64 -10.43 29.51 25.02
C LYS A 64 -10.28 27.99 24.93
N LYS A 65 -11.27 27.22 25.41
CA LYS A 65 -11.26 25.76 25.25
C LYS A 65 -11.49 25.35 23.80
N ILE A 66 -12.40 26.02 23.09
CA ILE A 66 -12.65 25.79 21.67
C ILE A 66 -11.37 26.05 20.88
N GLU A 67 -10.72 27.20 21.08
CA GLU A 67 -9.48 27.56 20.41
C GLU A 67 -8.39 26.50 20.64
N ASN A 68 -8.18 26.07 21.89
CA ASN A 68 -7.21 25.02 22.22
C ASN A 68 -7.55 23.68 21.54
N LEU A 69 -8.82 23.29 21.50
CA LEU A 69 -9.26 22.05 20.84
C LEU A 69 -9.08 22.13 19.32
N GLU A 70 -9.34 23.28 18.71
CA GLU A 70 -9.12 23.50 17.28
C GLU A 70 -7.65 23.46 16.92
N GLN A 71 -6.79 24.09 17.74
CA GLN A 71 -5.33 23.99 17.59
C GLN A 71 -4.87 22.54 17.71
N ARG A 72 -5.36 21.80 18.72
CA ARG A 72 -5.01 20.38 18.90
C ARG A 72 -5.47 19.52 17.73
N ARG A 73 -6.69 19.77 17.22
CA ARG A 73 -7.23 19.07 16.04
C ARG A 73 -6.38 19.36 14.80
N SER A 74 -6.01 20.61 14.59
CA SER A 74 -5.15 21.03 13.47
C SER A 74 -3.79 20.32 13.52
N GLU A 75 -3.18 20.27 14.71
CA GLU A 75 -1.91 19.59 14.92
C GLU A 75 -2.01 18.09 14.68
N LEU A 76 -3.04 17.42 15.21
CA LEU A 76 -3.26 15.99 14.97
C LEU A 76 -3.48 15.70 13.48
N ASN A 77 -4.26 16.52 12.78
CA ASN A 77 -4.47 16.36 11.34
C ASN A 77 -3.17 16.52 10.55
N ARG A 78 -2.32 17.48 10.93
CA ARG A 78 -0.99 17.65 10.34
C ARG A 78 -0.13 16.39 10.54
N GLN A 79 -0.11 15.84 11.74
CA GLN A 79 0.62 14.61 12.05
C GLN A 79 0.11 13.42 11.23
N ILE A 80 -1.22 13.25 11.11
CA ILE A 80 -1.83 12.19 10.29
C ILE A 80 -1.39 12.32 8.82
N VAL A 81 -1.43 13.53 8.27
CA VAL A 81 -0.99 13.77 6.88
C VAL A 81 0.49 13.42 6.70
N GLU A 82 1.34 13.78 7.65
CA GLU A 82 2.78 13.49 7.60
C GLU A 82 3.08 11.98 7.71
N ILE A 83 2.39 11.28 8.62
CA ILE A 83 2.48 9.82 8.76
C ILE A 83 2.05 9.15 7.46
N ASN A 84 0.87 9.49 6.93
CA ASN A 84 0.36 8.93 5.68
C ASN A 84 1.31 9.17 4.50
N LYS A 85 1.91 10.37 4.41
CA LYS A 85 2.91 10.68 3.38
C LYS A 85 4.16 9.81 3.53
N THR A 86 4.61 9.61 4.75
CA THR A 86 5.79 8.79 5.07
C THR A 86 5.54 7.33 4.73
N GLU A 87 4.38 6.79 5.13
CA GLU A 87 3.96 5.43 4.83
C GLU A 87 3.82 5.19 3.34
N LYS A 88 3.15 6.10 2.62
CA LYS A 88 3.03 6.02 1.16
C LYS A 88 4.41 5.99 0.48
N THR A 89 5.33 6.83 0.95
CA THR A 89 6.70 6.87 0.43
C THR A 89 7.44 5.54 0.68
N ARG A 90 7.26 4.93 1.85
CA ARG A 90 7.84 3.61 2.17
C ARG A 90 7.24 2.51 1.30
N ILE A 91 5.91 2.47 1.16
CA ILE A 91 5.20 1.51 0.31
C ILE A 91 5.68 1.62 -1.14
N ASP A 92 5.77 2.84 -1.68
CA ASP A 92 6.24 3.06 -3.05
C ASP A 92 7.72 2.69 -3.23
N LYS A 93 8.54 2.80 -2.16
CA LYS A 93 9.91 2.25 -2.16
C LYS A 93 9.90 0.72 -2.19
N TYR A 94 9.05 0.07 -1.40
CA TYR A 94 8.99 -1.39 -1.29
C TYR A 94 8.43 -2.06 -2.54
N LYS A 95 7.49 -1.42 -3.24
CA LYS A 95 6.95 -1.90 -4.54
C LYS A 95 8.01 -2.16 -5.61
N LYS A 96 9.21 -1.57 -5.48
CA LYS A 96 10.31 -1.80 -6.42
C LYS A 96 10.98 -3.16 -6.24
N TYR A 97 10.75 -3.82 -5.10
CA TYR A 97 11.37 -5.10 -4.76
C TYR A 97 10.31 -6.20 -4.87
N GLU A 98 10.36 -6.97 -5.95
CA GLU A 98 9.40 -8.06 -6.19
C GLU A 98 9.44 -9.10 -5.06
N GLN A 99 10.60 -9.30 -4.43
CA GLN A 99 10.79 -10.22 -3.31
C GLN A 99 9.96 -9.82 -2.08
N LEU A 100 9.59 -8.55 -1.93
CA LEU A 100 8.78 -8.08 -0.79
C LEU A 100 7.27 -8.19 -1.05
N LYS A 101 6.84 -8.45 -2.29
CA LYS A 101 5.41 -8.46 -2.68
C LYS A 101 4.58 -9.44 -1.86
N ASN A 102 5.16 -10.61 -1.53
CA ASN A 102 4.51 -11.68 -0.79
C ASN A 102 5.01 -11.77 0.67
N LEU A 103 5.64 -10.71 1.20
CA LEU A 103 6.14 -10.70 2.58
C LEU A 103 4.99 -10.81 3.60
N ASP A 104 3.92 -10.04 3.43
CA ASP A 104 2.76 -10.10 4.32
C ASP A 104 2.08 -11.47 4.24
N ALA A 105 1.96 -12.04 3.03
CA ALA A 105 1.43 -13.38 2.83
C ALA A 105 2.30 -14.46 3.50
N PHE A 106 3.62 -14.28 3.54
CA PHE A 106 4.53 -15.15 4.28
C PHE A 106 4.31 -15.06 5.79
N ILE A 107 4.23 -13.84 6.33
CA ILE A 107 3.98 -13.60 7.77
C ILE A 107 2.62 -14.17 8.20
N ASP A 108 1.60 -14.00 7.35
CA ASP A 108 0.24 -14.50 7.57
C ASP A 108 0.07 -16.01 7.34
N GLY A 109 1.12 -16.72 6.91
CA GLY A 109 1.05 -18.16 6.62
C GLY A 109 0.18 -18.52 5.41
N LYS A 110 0.04 -17.61 4.44
CA LYS A 110 -0.78 -17.78 3.22
C LYS A 110 0.00 -18.36 2.03
N ILE A 111 1.30 -18.59 2.18
CA ILE A 111 2.13 -19.20 1.14
C ILE A 111 1.81 -20.68 1.05
N THR A 112 1.47 -21.13 -0.17
CA THR A 112 1.10 -22.52 -0.44
C THR A 112 2.06 -23.20 -1.42
N HIS A 113 2.82 -22.43 -2.19
CA HIS A 113 3.74 -22.96 -3.20
C HIS A 113 5.05 -22.19 -3.22
N LEU A 114 6.11 -22.87 -3.64
CA LEU A 114 7.44 -22.33 -3.83
C LEU A 114 7.89 -22.60 -5.26
N LEU A 115 8.25 -21.55 -5.99
CA LEU A 115 8.89 -21.67 -7.30
C LEU A 115 10.41 -21.62 -7.12
N MET A 116 11.11 -22.69 -7.47
CA MET A 116 12.57 -22.79 -7.48
C MET A 116 13.11 -22.49 -8.89
N THR A 117 14.20 -21.72 -9.01
CA THR A 117 14.74 -21.31 -10.33
C THR A 117 16.26 -21.52 -10.53
N ASP A 118 17.03 -21.91 -9.51
CA ASP A 118 18.51 -21.93 -9.59
C ASP A 118 19.08 -22.90 -10.64
N TYR A 119 18.52 -24.11 -10.71
CA TYR A 119 19.01 -25.17 -11.60
C TYR A 119 17.96 -25.61 -12.60
N ARG A 120 16.73 -25.78 -12.12
CA ARG A 120 15.56 -26.15 -12.92
C ARG A 120 14.35 -25.43 -12.34
N ILE A 121 13.38 -25.13 -13.19
CA ILE A 121 12.07 -24.69 -12.72
C ILE A 121 11.40 -25.87 -12.01
N GLU A 122 11.06 -25.67 -10.75
CA GLU A 122 10.35 -26.64 -9.93
C GLU A 122 9.36 -25.91 -9.03
N ILE A 123 8.09 -26.34 -9.08
CA ILE A 123 7.03 -25.85 -8.20
C ILE A 123 6.83 -26.90 -7.10
N ILE A 124 7.03 -26.49 -5.85
CA ILE A 124 6.93 -27.34 -4.66
C ILE A 124 5.78 -26.84 -3.81
N GLU A 125 4.97 -27.75 -3.27
CA GLU A 125 3.92 -27.41 -2.31
C GLU A 125 4.53 -27.11 -0.92
N TRP A 126 4.02 -26.08 -0.28
CA TRP A 126 4.42 -25.68 1.06
C TRP A 126 4.02 -26.75 2.09
N GLY A 127 4.98 -27.23 2.88
CA GLY A 127 4.76 -28.32 3.83
C GLY A 127 4.84 -29.74 3.23
N SER A 128 5.13 -29.87 1.94
CA SER A 128 5.52 -31.13 1.32
C SER A 128 6.84 -31.68 1.90
N LYS A 129 7.17 -32.93 1.58
CA LYS A 129 8.44 -33.55 2.04
C LYS A 129 9.65 -32.75 1.58
N GLU A 130 9.60 -32.21 0.37
CA GLU A 130 10.67 -31.43 -0.26
C GLU A 130 10.90 -30.07 0.43
N SER A 131 9.87 -29.50 1.04
CA SER A 131 9.94 -28.24 1.81
C SER A 131 10.17 -28.44 3.31
N LYS A 132 10.20 -29.69 3.79
CA LYS A 132 10.43 -30.06 5.19
C LYS A 132 11.87 -30.48 5.48
N CYS A 133 12.32 -30.26 6.70
CA CYS A 133 13.65 -30.68 7.17
C CYS A 133 13.89 -32.17 6.91
N ASP A 134 15.08 -32.51 6.40
CA ASP A 134 15.42 -33.88 5.98
C ASP A 134 15.57 -34.84 7.18
N TYR A 135 15.82 -34.33 8.40
CA TYR A 135 16.06 -35.15 9.60
C TYR A 135 14.81 -35.45 10.43
N ASP A 136 13.94 -34.47 10.65
CA ASP A 136 12.75 -34.66 11.52
C ASP A 136 11.43 -34.64 10.72
N HIS A 137 11.43 -34.17 9.47
CA HIS A 137 10.23 -34.02 8.61
C HIS A 137 9.02 -33.31 9.26
N LYS A 138 9.19 -32.72 10.44
CA LYS A 138 8.14 -32.03 11.20
C LYS A 138 8.09 -30.56 10.84
N ASP A 139 9.25 -29.92 10.77
CA ASP A 139 9.38 -28.48 10.53
C ASP A 139 9.81 -28.17 9.09
N LEU A 140 9.37 -27.01 8.60
CA LEU A 140 9.81 -26.46 7.32
C LEU A 140 11.32 -26.22 7.33
N LYS A 141 11.96 -26.37 6.16
CA LYS A 141 13.35 -25.94 6.01
C LYS A 141 13.43 -24.44 6.27
N LEU A 142 14.56 -24.00 6.84
CA LEU A 142 14.77 -22.59 7.16
C LEU A 142 14.69 -21.74 5.88
N CYS A 143 13.69 -20.87 5.83
CA CYS A 143 13.48 -19.87 4.78
C CYS A 143 14.01 -18.52 5.25
N VAL A 144 14.83 -17.86 4.43
CA VAL A 144 15.49 -16.59 4.76
C VAL A 144 15.41 -15.66 3.57
N LEU A 145 15.09 -14.39 3.83
CA LEU A 145 15.27 -13.30 2.88
C LEU A 145 16.70 -12.76 3.00
N PHE A 146 17.53 -13.09 2.02
CA PHE A 146 18.90 -12.58 1.92
C PHE A 146 18.92 -11.19 1.31
N GLY A 147 19.96 -10.43 1.67
CA GLY A 147 20.23 -9.10 1.10
C GLY A 147 21.71 -8.89 0.83
N CYS A 148 22.02 -8.22 -0.27
CA CYS A 148 23.37 -7.75 -0.60
C CYS A 148 23.53 -6.25 -0.28
N SER A 149 24.77 -5.77 -0.14
CA SER A 149 25.06 -4.35 0.14
C SER A 149 24.58 -3.38 -0.93
N ASN A 150 24.33 -3.87 -2.15
CA ASN A 150 23.73 -3.12 -3.24
C ASN A 150 22.18 -3.03 -3.18
N GLY A 151 21.57 -3.63 -2.16
CA GLY A 151 20.12 -3.65 -1.98
C GLY A 151 19.38 -4.75 -2.74
N ASN A 152 20.08 -5.68 -3.39
CA ASN A 152 19.44 -6.85 -4.00
C ASN A 152 18.92 -7.79 -2.91
N LEU A 153 17.69 -8.25 -3.07
CA LEU A 153 17.03 -9.18 -2.15
C LEU A 153 16.76 -10.51 -2.85
N GLU A 154 16.80 -11.61 -2.10
CA GLU A 154 16.54 -12.95 -2.62
C GLU A 154 16.01 -13.89 -1.53
N TRP A 155 14.94 -14.62 -1.81
CA TRP A 155 14.42 -15.65 -0.90
C TRP A 155 15.18 -16.95 -1.09
N ARG A 156 15.63 -17.56 0.00
CA ARG A 156 16.36 -18.82 -0.01
C ARG A 156 15.84 -19.80 1.02
N ILE A 157 15.78 -21.07 0.64
CA ILE A 157 15.44 -22.19 1.50
C ILE A 157 16.67 -23.07 1.66
N ASN A 158 17.03 -23.41 2.89
CA ASN A 158 18.22 -24.22 3.14
C ASN A 158 18.05 -25.65 2.62
N ALA A 159 19.14 -26.25 2.16
CA ALA A 159 19.21 -27.60 1.61
C ALA A 159 20.26 -28.43 2.38
N TYR A 160 20.02 -28.69 3.67
CA TYR A 160 20.93 -29.46 4.53
C TYR A 160 20.74 -30.97 4.32
N HIS A 161 21.50 -31.59 3.42
CA HIS A 161 21.50 -33.06 3.31
C HIS A 161 22.52 -33.71 4.26
N ASP A 162 23.72 -33.13 4.40
CA ASP A 162 24.90 -33.78 5.01
C ASP A 162 25.69 -32.88 5.96
N GLY A 163 25.14 -31.72 6.34
CA GLY A 163 25.84 -30.71 7.14
C GLY A 163 26.65 -29.70 6.32
N SER A 164 26.71 -29.84 4.99
CA SER A 164 27.19 -28.77 4.11
C SER A 164 26.15 -27.64 4.03
N GLY A 165 26.62 -26.40 4.13
CA GLY A 165 25.78 -25.21 4.02
C GLY A 165 25.41 -24.96 2.56
N SER A 166 24.26 -25.49 2.13
CA SER A 166 23.69 -25.22 0.81
C SER A 166 22.30 -24.60 0.93
N TYR A 167 21.90 -23.87 -0.09
CA TYR A 167 20.61 -23.22 -0.19
C TYR A 167 20.09 -23.32 -1.62
N LYS A 168 18.78 -23.12 -1.76
CA LYS A 168 18.14 -22.91 -3.06
C LYS A 168 17.32 -21.63 -3.01
N THR A 169 17.37 -20.85 -4.07
CA THR A 169 16.54 -19.67 -4.29
C THR A 169 15.12 -20.09 -4.64
N PHE A 170 14.16 -19.37 -4.08
CA PHE A 170 12.75 -19.60 -4.39
C PHE A 170 11.97 -18.29 -4.50
N VAL A 171 10.77 -18.37 -5.08
CA VAL A 171 9.76 -17.31 -5.06
C VAL A 171 8.54 -17.84 -4.31
N PRO A 172 8.11 -17.20 -3.20
CA PRO A 172 6.92 -17.61 -2.47
C PRO A 172 5.66 -17.27 -3.27
N CYS A 173 4.71 -18.19 -3.35
CA CYS A 173 3.44 -18.03 -4.06
C CYS A 173 2.25 -18.46 -3.18
N CYS A 174 1.15 -17.72 -3.28
CA CYS A 174 -0.09 -17.98 -2.54
C CYS A 174 -0.95 -19.06 -3.19
N SER A 175 -0.69 -19.40 -4.46
CA SER A 175 -1.35 -20.50 -5.17
C SER A 175 -0.45 -21.17 -6.20
N TYR A 176 -0.89 -22.32 -6.73
CA TYR A 176 -0.23 -23.01 -7.82
C TYR A 176 -0.24 -22.18 -9.11
N GLU A 177 -1.36 -21.53 -9.41
CA GLU A 177 -1.54 -20.67 -10.58
C GLU A 177 -0.59 -19.47 -10.54
N GLU A 178 -0.40 -18.87 -9.37
CA GLU A 178 0.60 -17.80 -9.18
C GLU A 178 2.01 -18.34 -9.43
N ALA A 179 2.34 -19.54 -8.92
CA ALA A 179 3.65 -20.16 -9.15
C ALA A 179 3.91 -20.45 -10.64
N VAL A 180 2.89 -20.93 -11.36
CA VAL A 180 2.95 -21.13 -12.83
C VAL A 180 3.14 -19.80 -13.55
N GLN A 181 2.41 -18.75 -13.16
CA GLN A 181 2.56 -17.41 -13.74
C GLN A 181 4.00 -16.91 -13.54
N LYS A 182 4.55 -17.05 -12.33
CA LYS A 182 5.93 -16.66 -12.03
C LYS A 182 6.96 -17.49 -12.79
N ALA A 183 6.69 -18.77 -13.00
CA ALA A 183 7.52 -19.63 -13.85
C ALA A 183 7.51 -19.14 -15.31
N GLN A 184 6.34 -18.73 -15.83
CA GLN A 184 6.23 -18.14 -17.17
C GLN A 184 7.00 -16.82 -17.27
N GLU A 185 6.86 -15.92 -16.30
CA GLU A 185 7.61 -14.64 -16.25
C GLU A 185 9.13 -14.90 -16.29
N TYR A 186 9.60 -15.93 -15.58
CA TYR A 186 11.01 -16.33 -15.60
C TYR A 186 11.43 -16.88 -16.98
N VAL A 187 10.64 -17.77 -17.59
CA VAL A 187 10.88 -18.26 -18.95
C VAL A 187 10.99 -17.09 -19.95
N ASP A 188 10.05 -16.15 -19.88
CA ASP A 188 10.00 -15.00 -20.78
C ASP A 188 11.24 -14.11 -20.62
N LEU A 189 11.69 -13.90 -19.39
CA LEU A 189 12.92 -13.17 -19.09
C LEU A 189 14.14 -13.87 -19.71
N CYS A 190 14.31 -15.15 -19.41
CA CYS A 190 15.42 -15.97 -19.91
C CYS A 190 15.44 -16.07 -21.44
N SER A 191 14.27 -16.02 -22.08
CA SER A 191 14.16 -16.08 -23.53
C SER A 191 14.70 -14.86 -24.28
N LYS A 192 14.76 -13.71 -23.59
CA LYS A 192 15.25 -12.44 -24.12
C LYS A 192 16.76 -12.28 -23.96
N GLU A 193 17.42 -13.13 -23.20
CA GLU A 193 18.87 -13.06 -23.02
C GLU A 193 19.60 -13.44 -24.32
N GLU A 194 20.62 -12.65 -24.68
CA GLU A 194 21.41 -12.86 -25.90
C GLU A 194 22.28 -14.13 -25.81
N LYS A 195 22.75 -14.47 -24.61
CA LYS A 195 23.61 -15.62 -24.36
C LYS A 195 22.82 -16.74 -23.70
N LYS A 196 22.30 -17.66 -24.52
CA LYS A 196 21.56 -18.83 -24.04
C LYS A 196 22.52 -20.00 -23.84
N SER A 197 22.42 -20.67 -22.69
CA SER A 197 23.09 -21.95 -22.45
C SER A 197 22.16 -23.09 -22.89
N SER A 198 22.71 -24.10 -23.55
CA SER A 198 21.93 -25.30 -23.95
C SER A 198 21.38 -26.02 -22.71
N TYR A 199 22.13 -26.06 -21.62
CA TYR A 199 21.68 -26.60 -20.33
C TYR A 199 20.43 -25.88 -19.81
N MET A 200 20.48 -24.55 -19.79
CA MET A 200 19.36 -23.70 -19.35
C MET A 200 18.12 -23.92 -20.22
N ALA A 201 18.26 -23.85 -21.54
CA ALA A 201 17.13 -24.05 -22.46
C ALA A 201 16.52 -25.44 -22.31
N GLY A 202 17.34 -26.48 -22.12
CA GLY A 202 16.88 -27.83 -21.81
C GLY A 202 16.03 -27.88 -20.54
N ASN A 203 16.46 -27.22 -19.47
CA ASN A 203 15.71 -27.17 -18.21
C ASN A 203 14.36 -26.44 -18.34
N LEU A 204 14.30 -25.37 -19.14
CA LEU A 204 13.04 -24.67 -19.42
C LEU A 204 12.08 -25.56 -20.23
N ILE A 205 12.58 -26.27 -21.24
CA ILE A 205 11.79 -27.21 -22.05
C ILE A 205 11.26 -28.36 -21.19
N GLU A 206 12.09 -28.93 -20.31
CA GLU A 206 11.63 -29.97 -19.36
C GLU A 206 10.58 -29.44 -18.38
N ALA A 207 10.69 -28.18 -17.95
CA ALA A 207 9.68 -27.55 -17.12
C ALA A 207 8.34 -27.41 -17.86
N ALA A 208 8.35 -27.06 -19.15
CA ALA A 208 7.13 -26.97 -19.98
C ALA A 208 6.43 -28.30 -20.23
N LYS A 209 7.13 -29.43 -20.02
CA LYS A 209 6.50 -30.76 -20.01
C LYS A 209 5.74 -31.04 -18.71
N LYS A 210 6.13 -30.40 -17.61
CA LYS A 210 5.60 -30.63 -16.26
C LYS A 210 4.52 -29.63 -15.87
N TYR A 211 4.69 -28.39 -16.32
CA TYR A 211 3.86 -27.25 -15.93
C TYR A 211 3.22 -26.63 -17.17
N PRO A 212 2.04 -26.02 -17.05
CA PRO A 212 1.36 -25.35 -18.16
C PRO A 212 2.03 -24.01 -18.49
N ILE A 213 3.30 -24.06 -18.92
CA ILE A 213 4.11 -22.92 -19.35
C ILE A 213 4.48 -23.07 -20.82
N THR A 214 4.60 -21.95 -21.52
CA THR A 214 4.88 -21.89 -22.95
C THR A 214 6.32 -21.46 -23.19
N ILE A 215 7.05 -22.26 -23.99
CA ILE A 215 8.40 -21.90 -24.42
C ILE A 215 8.33 -21.21 -25.79
N PRO A 216 9.00 -20.06 -25.97
CA PRO A 216 9.11 -19.43 -27.28
C PRO A 216 9.69 -20.38 -28.32
N LYS A 217 9.04 -20.47 -29.48
CA LYS A 217 9.41 -21.41 -30.55
C LYS A 217 10.89 -21.28 -30.94
N GLU A 218 11.37 -20.06 -31.09
CA GLU A 218 12.76 -19.73 -31.42
C GLU A 218 13.77 -20.34 -30.42
N MET A 219 13.45 -20.35 -29.13
CA MET A 219 14.29 -20.97 -28.10
C MET A 219 14.34 -22.48 -28.28
N SER A 220 13.19 -23.12 -28.50
CA SER A 220 13.12 -24.56 -28.69
C SER A 220 13.87 -25.01 -29.96
N GLU A 221 13.67 -24.31 -31.09
CA GLU A 221 14.35 -24.59 -32.35
C GLU A 221 15.88 -24.42 -32.22
N TRP A 222 16.33 -23.36 -31.54
CA TRP A 222 17.74 -23.17 -31.23
C TRP A 222 18.31 -24.31 -30.39
N TYR A 223 17.63 -24.70 -29.32
CA TYR A 223 18.10 -25.76 -28.41
C TYR A 223 18.30 -27.09 -29.15
N TYR A 224 17.32 -27.49 -29.96
CA TYR A 224 17.41 -28.75 -30.71
C TYR A 224 18.49 -28.72 -31.79
N LYS A 225 18.68 -27.56 -32.44
CA LYS A 225 19.77 -27.37 -33.40
C LYS A 225 21.14 -27.49 -32.72
N GLU A 226 21.33 -26.81 -31.59
CA GLU A 226 22.60 -26.75 -30.86
C GLU A 226 22.99 -28.10 -30.25
N THR A 227 22.02 -28.81 -29.68
CA THR A 227 22.27 -30.13 -29.04
C THR A 227 22.35 -31.29 -30.02
N GLY A 228 22.06 -31.06 -31.32
CA GLY A 228 21.99 -32.12 -32.32
C GLY A 228 20.84 -33.11 -32.08
N ILE A 229 19.90 -32.79 -31.18
CA ILE A 229 18.70 -33.59 -30.95
C ILE A 229 17.81 -33.41 -32.17
N ASN A 230 17.74 -34.46 -32.99
CA ASN A 230 16.96 -34.44 -34.22
C ASN A 230 15.46 -34.31 -33.88
N LEU A 231 14.86 -33.17 -34.21
CA LEU A 231 13.43 -32.88 -34.03
C LEU A 231 12.56 -34.00 -34.61
N ASN A 232 12.96 -34.59 -35.74
CA ASN A 232 12.24 -35.70 -36.35
C ASN A 232 12.23 -36.96 -35.48
N LYS A 233 13.30 -37.21 -34.72
CA LYS A 233 13.34 -38.36 -33.81
C LYS A 233 12.34 -38.19 -32.67
N GLN A 234 12.27 -36.99 -32.09
CA GLN A 234 11.27 -36.70 -31.05
C GLN A 234 9.84 -36.69 -31.59
N LEU A 235 9.61 -36.15 -32.79
CA LEU A 235 8.30 -36.23 -33.44
C LEU A 235 7.87 -37.68 -33.68
N VAL A 236 8.78 -38.54 -34.12
CA VAL A 236 8.53 -39.98 -34.29
C VAL A 236 8.22 -40.64 -32.94
N GLU A 237 8.97 -40.35 -31.89
CA GLU A 237 8.72 -40.90 -30.54
C GLU A 237 7.36 -40.45 -29.98
N ILE A 238 7.01 -39.18 -30.15
CA ILE A 238 5.70 -38.64 -29.75
C ILE A 238 4.57 -39.30 -30.55
N GLN A 239 4.75 -39.46 -31.87
CA GLN A 239 3.76 -40.12 -32.73
C GLN A 239 3.55 -41.58 -32.31
N CYS A 240 4.63 -42.33 -32.07
CA CYS A 240 4.55 -43.70 -31.57
C CYS A 240 3.86 -43.79 -30.20
N SER A 241 4.13 -42.85 -29.29
CA SER A 241 3.47 -42.80 -27.98
C SER A 241 1.97 -42.51 -28.11
N LEU A 242 1.58 -41.58 -28.99
CA LEU A 242 0.17 -41.27 -29.28
C LEU A 242 -0.56 -42.49 -29.87
N ASP A 243 0.06 -43.18 -30.83
CA ASP A 243 -0.54 -44.37 -31.46
C ASP A 243 -0.71 -45.52 -30.46
N LYS A 244 0.25 -45.69 -29.55
CA LYS A 244 0.12 -46.63 -28.43
C LYS A 244 -1.05 -46.27 -27.52
N LYS A 245 -1.17 -45.01 -27.11
CA LYS A 245 -2.28 -44.54 -26.26
C LYS A 245 -3.63 -44.67 -26.94
N ARG A 246 -3.72 -44.38 -28.24
CA ARG A 246 -4.94 -44.62 -29.05
C ARG A 246 -5.32 -46.09 -29.09
N SER A 247 -4.34 -46.98 -29.21
CA SER A 247 -4.56 -48.44 -29.21
C SER A 247 -5.05 -48.94 -27.84
N GLU A 248 -4.47 -48.46 -26.74
CA GLU A 248 -4.92 -48.74 -25.38
C GLU A 248 -6.36 -48.28 -25.15
N ILE A 249 -6.72 -47.07 -25.59
CA ILE A 249 -8.09 -46.55 -25.52
C ILE A 249 -9.05 -47.45 -26.30
N LYS A 250 -8.67 -47.85 -27.53
CA LYS A 250 -9.49 -48.72 -28.37
C LYS A 250 -9.78 -50.07 -27.70
N GLN A 251 -8.75 -50.70 -27.12
CA GLN A 251 -8.89 -51.96 -26.38
C GLN A 251 -9.81 -51.81 -25.16
N LEU A 252 -9.68 -50.70 -24.43
CA LEU A 252 -10.56 -50.42 -23.29
C LEU A 252 -12.02 -50.21 -23.72
N THR A 253 -12.28 -49.56 -24.86
CA THR A 253 -13.64 -49.41 -25.38
C THR A 253 -14.25 -50.71 -25.90
N GLU A 254 -13.45 -51.65 -26.41
CA GLU A 254 -13.93 -52.97 -26.87
C GLU A 254 -14.26 -53.94 -25.71
N ILE A 255 -13.78 -53.66 -24.48
CA ILE A 255 -14.08 -54.47 -23.29
C ILE A 255 -15.38 -54.02 -22.60
N VAL A 256 -15.88 -52.82 -22.91
CA VAL A 256 -17.02 -52.17 -22.23
C VAL A 256 -18.34 -52.34 -23.02
N PHE A 257 -18.32 -52.94 -24.21
CA PHE A 257 -19.49 -53.31 -25.02
C PHE A 257 -19.55 -54.82 -25.24
#